data_AF-A0A920CQX0-F1
#
_entry.id   AF-A0A920CQX0-F1
#
_cell.length_a   1.000
_cell.length_b   1.000
_cell.length_c   1.000
_cell.angle_alpha   90.00
_cell.angle_beta   90.00
_cell.angle_gamma   90.00
#
_symmetry.space_group_name_H-M   'P 1'
#
loop_
_entity.id
_entity.type
_entity.pdbx_description
1 polymer ?
#
loop_
_entity_poly.entity_id
_entity_poly.type
_entity_poly.pdbx_seq_one_letter_code
_entity_poly.pdbx_strand_id
1 'polypeptide(L)' 'MNSVELTQISMEEARQRLYRMVQQYGDVWNPKVIRQSMVLDELINNYNRAVKDQKSDKPLS' A
#
# COMPACT_ATOMS: atom_id res chain seq x y z
N MET A 1 10.69 -14.91 3.81
CA MET A 1 10.16 -13.62 3.33
C MET A 1 10.47 -12.58 4.37
N ASN A 2 11.10 -11.47 3.97
CA ASN A 2 11.34 -10.35 4.87
C ASN A 2 10.05 -9.49 5.03
N SER A 3 9.99 -8.63 6.04
CA SER A 3 8.82 -7.79 6.33
C SER A 3 8.43 -6.86 5.17
N VAL A 4 9.39 -6.53 4.31
CA VAL A 4 9.24 -5.59 3.19
C VAL A 4 8.55 -6.28 2.01
N GLU A 5 8.96 -7.51 1.69
CA GLU A 5 8.32 -8.37 0.68
C GLU A 5 6.87 -8.67 1.05
N LEU A 6 6.59 -8.98 2.32
CA LEU A 6 5.21 -9.20 2.78
C LEU A 6 4.36 -7.94 2.62
N THR A 7 4.92 -6.77 2.92
CA THR A 7 4.22 -5.49 2.73
C THR A 7 3.98 -5.21 1.24
N GLN A 8 4.92 -5.53 0.34
CA GLN A 8 4.73 -5.40 -1.11
C GLN A 8 3.62 -6.28 -1.65
N ILE A 9 3.55 -7.54 -1.21
CA ILE A 9 2.47 -8.45 -1.59
C ILE A 9 1.12 -7.87 -1.16
N SER A 10 1.00 -7.43 0.10
CA SER A 10 -0.23 -6.82 0.60
C SER A 10 -0.62 -5.54 -0.16
N MET A 11 0.35 -4.72 -0.57
CA MET A 11 0.09 -3.53 -1.41
C MET A 11 -0.51 -3.93 -2.77
N GLU A 12 0.06 -4.93 -3.44
CA GLU A 12 -0.44 -5.37 -4.75
C GLU A 12 -1.84 -6.00 -4.63
N GLU A 13 -2.09 -6.80 -3.59
CA GLU A 13 -3.43 -7.33 -3.31
C GLU A 13 -4.45 -6.22 -3.07
N ALA A 14 -4.10 -5.21 -2.26
CA ALA A 14 -4.95 -4.07 -1.98
C ALA A 14 -5.22 -3.22 -3.22
N ARG A 15 -4.22 -3.07 -4.11
CA ARG A 15 -4.32 -2.38 -5.39
C ARG A 15 -5.27 -3.10 -6.35
N GLN A 16 -5.13 -4.42 -6.50
CA GLN A 16 -6.03 -5.20 -7.34
C GLN A 16 -7.46 -5.17 -6.82
N ARG A 17 -7.65 -5.22 -5.50
CA ARG A 17 -8.97 -5.08 -4.88
C ARG A 17 -9.58 -3.72 -5.17
N LEU A 18 -8.83 -2.63 -5.03
CA LEU A 18 -9.29 -1.28 -5.34
C LEU A 18 -9.72 -1.17 -6.81
N TYR A 19 -8.90 -1.68 -7.74
CA TYR A 19 -9.21 -1.70 -9.17
C TYR A 19 -10.52 -2.43 -9.46
N ARG A 20 -10.70 -3.64 -8.90
CA ARG A 20 -11.95 -4.40 -9.05
C ARG A 20 -13.15 -3.65 -8.50
N MET A 21 -12.99 -2.95 -7.38
CA MET A 21 -14.08 -2.18 -6.78
C MET A 21 -14.45 -0.97 -7.63
N VAL A 22 -13.48 -0.23 -8.17
CA VAL A 22 -13.76 0.88 -9.10
C VAL A 22 -14.52 0.38 -10.34
N GLN A 23 -14.09 -0.75 -10.90
CA GLN A 23 -14.78 -1.39 -12.04
C GLN A 23 -16.22 -1.83 -11.68
N GLN A 24 -16.43 -2.36 -10.47
CA GLN A 24 -17.74 -2.82 -10.00
C GLN A 24 -18.72 -1.68 -9.71
N TYR A 25 -18.25 -0.61 -9.09
CA TYR A 25 -19.10 0.51 -8.67
C TYR A 25 -19.22 1.61 -9.74
N GLY A 26 -18.42 1.55 -10.80
CA GLY A 26 -18.43 2.50 -11.91
C GLY A 26 -17.79 3.85 -11.59
N ASP A 27 -17.47 4.12 -10.32
CA ASP A 27 -16.91 5.40 -9.88
C ASP A 27 -16.13 5.26 -8.56
N VAL A 28 -15.21 6.21 -8.32
CA VAL A 28 -14.33 6.31 -7.16
C VAL A 28 -15.02 6.85 -5.91
N TRP A 29 -16.15 7.55 -6.07
CA TRP A 29 -16.88 8.18 -4.96
C TRP A 29 -17.64 7.20 -4.06
N ASN A 30 -17.65 5.92 -4.39
CA ASN A 30 -18.28 4.93 -3.53
C ASN A 30 -17.54 4.86 -2.18
N PRO A 31 -18.23 5.00 -1.02
CA PRO A 31 -17.59 4.97 0.29
C PRO A 31 -16.74 3.72 0.56
N LYS A 32 -17.06 2.59 -0.08
CA LYS A 32 -16.25 1.37 0.02
C LYS A 32 -14.95 1.49 -0.78
N VAL A 33 -14.98 2.11 -1.96
CA VAL A 33 -13.79 2.37 -2.79
C VAL A 33 -12.84 3.33 -2.06
N ILE A 34 -13.38 4.40 -1.49
CA ILE A 34 -12.61 5.35 -0.68
C ILE A 34 -11.93 4.65 0.50
N ARG A 35 -12.67 3.84 1.28
CA ARG A 35 -12.10 3.06 2.38
C ARG A 35 -10.99 2.12 1.92
N GLN A 36 -11.17 1.42 0.79
CA GLN A 36 -10.14 0.55 0.24
C GLN A 36 -8.91 1.33 -0.22
N SER A 37 -9.08 2.55 -0.74
CA SER A 37 -7.95 3.45 -1.08
C SER A 37 -7.14 3.81 0.15
N MET A 38 -7.80 4.14 1.26
CA MET A 38 -7.11 4.46 2.52
C MET A 38 -6.27 3.28 3.03
N VAL A 39 -6.77 2.04 2.90
CA VAL A 39 -6.00 0.84 3.25
C VAL A 39 -4.75 0.71 2.38
N LEU A 40 -4.86 0.96 1.07
CA LEU A 40 -3.71 0.94 0.17
C LEU A 40 -2.68 2.03 0.54
N ASP A 41 -3.15 3.25 0.86
CA ASP A 41 -2.29 4.36 1.27
C ASP A 41 -1.54 4.05 2.57
N GLU A 42 -2.19 3.42 3.54
CA GLU A 42 -1.56 2.99 4.79
C GLU A 42 -0.46 1.94 4.53
N LEU A 43 -0.72 0.97 3.66
CA LEU A 43 0.28 -0.04 3.28
C LEU A 43 1.49 0.59 2.57
N ILE A 44 1.26 1.55 1.67
CA ILE A 44 2.33 2.32 1.00
C ILE A 44 3.15 3.11 2.02
N ASN A 45 2.48 3.77 2.97
CA ASN A 45 3.16 4.53 4.02
C ASN A 45 4.02 3.62 4.91
N ASN A 46 3.51 2.45 5.28
CA ASN A 46 4.26 1.46 6.06
C ASN A 46 5.47 0.93 5.31
N TYR A 47 5.32 0.62 4.02
CA TYR A 47 6.41 0.23 3.15
C TYR A 47 7.49 1.33 3.08
N ASN A 48 7.09 2.57 2.83
CA ASN A 48 8.00 3.70 2.72
C ASN A 48 8.77 3.95 4.02
N ARG A 49 8.13 3.80 5.19
CA ARG A 49 8.80 3.88 6.50
C ARG A 49 9.82 2.76 6.67
N ALA A 50 9.42 1.51 6.44
CA ALA A 50 10.30 0.36 6.55
C ALA A 50 11.54 0.46 5.64
N VAL A 51 11.37 0.95 4.41
CA VAL A 51 12.48 1.16 3.47
C VAL A 51 13.35 2.34 3.88
N LYS A 52 12.77 3.41 4.43
CA LYS A 52 13.52 4.57 4.94
C LYS A 52 14.38 4.17 6.14
N ASP A 53 13.82 3.42 7.08
CA ASP A 53 14.51 2.97 8.29
C ASP A 53 15.72 2.08 7.95
N GLN A 54 15.60 1.22 6.93
CA GLN A 54 16.73 0.43 6.39
C GLN A 54 17.82 1.28 5.70
N LYS A 55 17.50 2.48 5.21
CA LYS A 55 18.49 3.38 4.58
C LYS A 55 19.23 4.23 5.60
N SER A 56 18.67 4.47 6.78
CA SER A 56 19.30 5.23 7.87
C SER A 56 20.43 4.48 8.58
N ASP A 57 20.60 3.18 8.37
CA ASP A 57 21.74 2.39 8.85
C ASP A 57 23.03 2.59 8.02
N LYS A 58 23.00 3.43 6.99
CA LYS A 58 24.21 3.81 6.25
C LYS A 58 24.88 4.96 6.99
N PRO A 59 26.08 4.77 7.61
CA PRO A 59 26.78 5.88 8.23
C PRO A 59 27.11 6.89 7.13
N LEU A 60 26.80 8.16 7.41
CA LEU A 60 27.34 9.28 6.66
C LEU A 60 28.86 9.23 6.83
N SER A 61 29.55 8.79 5.78
CA SER A 61 31.00 8.87 5.65
C SER A 61 31.39 10.08 4.83
#